data_AF-A0A6N8DVU4-F1
#
_entry.id   AF-A0A6N8DVU4-F1
#
_cell.length_a   1.000
_cell.length_b   1.000
_cell.length_c   1.000
_cell.angle_alpha   90.00
_cell.angle_beta   90.00
_cell.angle_gamma   90.00
#
_symmetry.space_group_name_H-M   'P 1'
#
loop_
_entity.id
_entity.type
_entity.pdbx_description
1 polymer ?
#
loop_
_entity_poly.entity_id
_entity_poly.type
_entity_poly.pdbx_seq_one_letter_code
_entity_poly.pdbx_strand_id
1 'polypeptide(L)' 'MTKLPSASLGCAISHASQVVYGDGLDLGAASSITPIGVTHQMCERHNCPSRAFPPMTRSLTIDASRKSRSAFEFG' A
#
# COMPACT_ATOMS: atom_id res chain seq x y z
N MET A 1 15.97 -23.21 6.64
CA MET A 1 15.16 -22.16 5.99
C MET A 1 14.75 -22.65 4.61
N THR A 2 13.69 -23.45 4.53
CA THR A 2 13.23 -24.03 3.28
C THR A 2 12.32 -23.01 2.59
N LYS A 3 12.71 -22.53 1.41
CA LYS A 3 11.99 -21.48 0.68
C LYS A 3 10.82 -22.11 -0.07
N LEU A 4 9.60 -21.82 0.34
CA LEU A 4 8.39 -22.25 -0.38
C LEU A 4 8.12 -21.29 -1.54
N PRO A 5 7.82 -21.78 -2.75
CA PRO A 5 7.43 -20.92 -3.86
C PRO A 5 6.02 -20.37 -3.61
N SER A 6 5.80 -19.12 -4.03
CA SER A 6 4.49 -18.49 -4.07
C SER A 6 4.25 -17.92 -5.46
N ALA A 7 3.01 -17.99 -5.93
CA ALA A 7 2.56 -17.39 -7.18
C ALA A 7 1.42 -16.42 -6.86
N SER A 8 1.35 -15.33 -7.60
CA SER A 8 0.27 -14.34 -7.51
C SER A 8 -0.18 -13.94 -8.90
N LEU A 9 -1.45 -13.59 -9.03
CA LEU A 9 -2.08 -13.13 -10.26
C LEU A 9 -2.83 -11.82 -9.96
N GLY A 10 -2.84 -10.91 -10.92
CA GLY A 10 -3.55 -9.64 -10.83
C GLY A 10 -4.23 -9.30 -12.14
N CYS A 11 -5.33 -8.54 -12.07
CA CYS A 11 -6.05 -8.03 -13.22
C CYS A 11 -6.54 -6.60 -12.95
N ALA A 12 -6.95 -5.89 -14.00
CA ALA A 12 -7.63 -4.61 -13.85
C ALA A 12 -9.01 -4.83 -13.21
N ILE A 13 -9.46 -3.88 -12.38
CA ILE A 13 -10.74 -3.99 -11.65
C ILE A 13 -11.94 -4.19 -12.60
N SER A 14 -11.89 -3.63 -13.82
CA SER A 14 -12.91 -3.81 -14.85
C SER A 14 -13.09 -5.26 -15.31
N HIS A 15 -12.11 -6.13 -15.05
CA HIS A 15 -12.16 -7.57 -15.37
C HIS A 15 -12.43 -8.44 -14.15
N ALA A 16 -12.60 -7.87 -12.95
CA ALA A 16 -12.74 -8.65 -11.73
C ALA A 16 -13.99 -9.56 -11.74
N SER A 17 -15.08 -9.18 -12.43
CA SER A 17 -16.26 -10.04 -12.59
C SER A 17 -16.05 -11.24 -13.52
N GLN A 18 -14.89 -11.34 -14.19
CA GLN A 18 -14.54 -12.46 -15.07
C GLN A 18 -13.74 -13.55 -14.34
N VAL A 19 -13.39 -13.31 -13.07
CA VAL A 19 -12.68 -14.27 -12.21
C VAL A 19 -13.55 -14.61 -11.01
N VAL A 20 -13.62 -15.90 -10.65
CA VAL A 20 -14.43 -16.38 -9.51
C VAL A 20 -14.06 -15.69 -8.18
N TYR A 21 -12.83 -15.20 -8.04
CA TYR A 21 -12.39 -14.47 -6.85
C TYR A 21 -12.95 -13.04 -6.74
N GLY A 22 -13.60 -12.54 -7.80
CA GLY A 22 -14.31 -11.25 -7.77
C GLY A 22 -15.75 -11.36 -7.26
N ASP A 23 -16.30 -12.57 -7.16
CA ASP A 23 -17.69 -12.79 -6.80
C ASP A 23 -18.00 -12.28 -5.38
N GLY A 24 -19.07 -11.51 -5.24
CA GLY A 24 -19.50 -10.95 -3.96
C GLY A 24 -18.68 -9.76 -3.45
N LEU A 25 -17.67 -9.29 -4.20
CA LEU A 25 -16.94 -8.08 -3.86
C LEU A 25 -17.71 -6.83 -4.32
N ASP A 26 -17.85 -5.86 -3.42
CA ASP A 26 -18.30 -4.52 -3.80
C ASP A 26 -17.14 -3.72 -4.42
N LEU A 27 -17.02 -3.87 -5.74
CA LEU A 27 -15.98 -3.22 -6.56
C LEU A 27 -16.29 -1.75 -6.87
N GLY A 28 -17.51 -1.28 -6.60
CA GLY A 28 -17.93 0.11 -6.82
C GLY A 28 -17.68 1.01 -5.61
N ALA A 29 -17.64 0.45 -4.40
CA ALA A 29 -17.35 1.21 -3.19
C ALA A 29 -15.86 1.59 -3.10
N ALA A 30 -15.54 2.86 -3.30
CA ALA A 30 -14.17 3.37 -3.14
C ALA A 30 -13.56 3.07 -1.74
N SER A 31 -14.40 2.89 -0.72
CA SER A 31 -14.00 2.49 0.63
C SER A 31 -13.50 1.05 0.75
N SER A 32 -13.84 0.15 -0.20
CA SER A 32 -13.35 -1.24 -0.21
C SER A 32 -11.93 -1.34 -0.79
N ILE A 33 -11.48 -0.32 -1.51
CA ILE A 33 -10.16 -0.28 -2.12
C ILE A 33 -9.11 -0.08 -1.04
N THR A 34 -8.25 -1.09 -0.86
CA THR A 34 -7.07 -0.95 -0.01
C THR A 34 -6.03 -0.12 -0.73
N PRO A 35 -5.69 1.08 -0.25
CA PRO A 35 -4.66 1.88 -0.88
C PRO A 35 -3.31 1.19 -0.66
N ILE A 36 -2.59 0.93 -1.75
CA ILE A 36 -1.24 0.36 -1.75
C ILE A 36 -0.34 1.21 -2.64
N GLY A 37 0.96 1.24 -2.35
CA GLY A 37 1.97 1.91 -3.18
C GLY A 37 2.87 0.91 -3.88
N VAL A 38 3.68 1.38 -4.83
CA VAL A 38 4.61 0.52 -5.60
C VAL A 38 5.75 -0.02 -4.74
N THR A 39 6.40 0.86 -3.99
CA THR A 39 7.46 0.54 -3.02
C THR A 39 7.40 1.54 -1.89
N HIS A 40 7.96 1.21 -0.73
CA HIS A 40 8.02 2.17 0.38
C HIS A 40 8.77 3.46 0.00
N GLN A 41 9.87 3.35 -0.74
CA GLN A 41 10.71 4.50 -1.10
C GLN A 41 10.08 5.45 -2.13
N MET A 42 9.15 4.95 -2.95
CA MET A 42 8.47 5.73 -4.00
C MET A 42 7.02 6.08 -3.62
N CYS A 43 6.51 5.56 -2.49
CA CYS A 43 5.15 5.82 -2.05
C CYS A 43 5.01 7.22 -1.46
N GLU A 44 4.07 8.01 -1.99
CA GLU A 44 3.82 9.41 -1.59
C GLU A 44 2.82 9.56 -0.43
N ARG A 45 2.34 8.45 0.16
CA ARG A 45 1.33 8.50 1.23
C ARG A 45 1.96 8.86 2.59
N HIS A 46 1.50 9.96 3.18
CA HIS A 46 2.00 10.48 4.46
C HIS A 46 1.63 9.60 5.68
N ASN A 47 0.39 9.13 5.76
CA ASN A 47 -0.16 8.44 6.93
C ASN A 47 -0.19 6.91 6.78
N CYS A 48 0.92 6.30 6.31
CA CYS A 48 1.03 4.85 6.11
C CYS A 48 1.71 4.15 7.30
N PRO A 49 0.99 3.39 8.14
CA PRO A 49 1.56 2.70 9.29
C PRO A 49 2.48 1.53 8.91
N SER A 50 2.27 0.94 7.73
CA SER A 50 3.10 -0.17 7.23
C SER A 50 4.41 0.28 6.59
N ARG A 51 4.71 1.59 6.55
CA ARG A 51 5.90 2.13 5.89
C ARG A 51 7.19 1.64 6.58
N ALA A 52 7.96 0.83 5.86
CA ALA A 52 9.21 0.27 6.39
C ALA A 52 10.49 1.01 5.97
N PHE A 53 10.44 1.89 4.96
CA PHE A 53 11.59 2.65 4.46
C PHE A 53 11.25 4.12 4.21
N PRO A 54 12.23 5.04 4.34
CA PRO A 54 12.04 6.45 4.04
C PRO A 54 11.82 6.69 2.54
N PRO A 55 11.10 7.75 2.16
CA PRO A 55 10.95 8.14 0.77
C PRO A 55 12.29 8.61 0.18
N MET A 56 12.52 8.37 -1.11
CA MET A 56 13.67 8.92 -1.84
C MET A 56 13.37 10.28 -2.49
N THR A 57 12.10 10.62 -2.66
CA THR A 57 11.65 11.81 -3.40
C THR A 57 11.34 13.03 -2.51
N ARG A 58 11.43 12.89 -1.18
CA ARG A 58 11.05 13.91 -0.20
C ARG A 58 12.03 13.93 0.97
N SER A 59 12.19 15.10 1.58
CA SER A 59 12.91 15.23 2.84
C SER A 59 12.09 14.65 3.99
N LEU A 60 12.79 14.00 4.92
CA LEU A 60 12.20 13.47 6.14
C LEU A 60 11.91 14.60 7.13
N THR A 61 10.74 14.55 7.76
CA THR A 61 10.36 15.48 8.83
C THR A 61 10.70 14.83 10.17
N ILE A 62 11.68 15.41 10.88
CA ILE A 62 12.10 14.95 12.20
C ILE A 62 11.72 16.01 13.23
N ASP A 63 10.74 15.68 14.07
CA ASP A 63 10.30 16.51 15.20
C ASP A 63 10.11 15.61 16.43
N ALA A 64 10.95 15.80 17.44
CA ALA A 64 10.94 15.00 18.66
C ALA A 64 9.65 15.15 19.49
N SER A 65 8.90 16.23 19.29
CA SER A 65 7.64 16.49 19.99
C SER A 65 6.42 15.95 19.25
N ARG A 66 6.56 15.53 17.98
CA ARG A 66 5.46 14.99 17.17
C ARG A 66 5.51 13.47 17.11
N LYS A 67 4.32 12.86 17.19
CA LYS A 67 4.13 11.43 16.90
C LYS A 67 3.39 11.30 15.58
N SER A 68 3.96 10.55 14.65
CA SER A 68 3.34 10.25 13.36
C SER A 68 2.75 8.83 13.37
N ARG A 69 1.75 8.61 12.52
CA ARG A 69 1.24 7.26 12.21
C ARG A 69 2.22 6.47 11.34
N SER A 70 3.12 7.13 10.62
CA SER A 70 4.17 6.50 9.80
C SER A 70 5.52 6.60 10.48
N ALA A 71 6.34 5.55 10.38
CA ALA A 71 7.69 5.53 10.94
C ALA A 71 8.62 6.57 10.29
N PHE A 72 8.39 6.88 9.01
CA PHE A 72 9.13 7.88 8.25
C PHE A 72 8.13 8.94 7.75
N GLU A 73 7.91 9.98 8.55
CA GLU A 73 7.07 11.12 8.17
C GLU A 73 7.84 12.06 7.25
N PHE A 74 7.15 12.58 6.24
CA PHE A 74 7.68 13.54 5.29
C PHE A 74 6.52 14.45 4.87
N GLY A 75 6.83 15.65 4.41
CA GLY A 75 5.81 16.66 4.10
C GLY A 75 6.45 18.01 3.98
#